data_AF-A0A9E3AKU8-F1
#
_entry.id   AF-A0A9E3AKU8-F1
#
_cell.length_a   1.000
_cell.length_b   1.000
_cell.length_c   1.000
_cell.angle_alpha   90.00
_cell.angle_beta   90.00
_cell.angle_gamma   90.00
#
_symmetry.space_group_name_H-M   'P 1'
#
loop_
_entity.id
_entity.type
_entity.pdbx_description
1 polymer ?
#
loop_
_entity_poly.entity_id
_entity_poly.type
_entity_poly.pdbx_seq_one_letter_code
_entity_poly.pdbx_strand_id
1 'polypeptide(L)'
;MKCREVRELMPDLALGLAEASREAGEHLRTCMECGGKLEELRKTMALLDQWQAPEVSPYFDTRLKARVREEKTKAAAGGFWRWMRKPALALATTLLLVAGLTWFRGDFGGQQVAEAPVYVTAQPGTPVGDLQTLDRNHDLLSNFDVLDDLAVQQDVNANP
;
A
#
# COMPACT_ATOMS: atom_id res chain seq x y z
N MET A 1 -4.28 25.22 -2.98
CA MET A 1 -4.27 24.10 -3.95
C MET A 1 -4.08 24.54 -5.39
N LYS A 2 -3.41 23.71 -6.18
CA LYS A 2 -3.25 23.87 -7.64
C LYS A 2 -4.40 23.19 -8.39
N CYS A 3 -4.74 23.67 -9.58
CA CYS A 3 -5.80 23.07 -10.40
C CYS A 3 -5.56 21.59 -10.74
N ARG A 4 -4.28 21.15 -10.80
CA ARG A 4 -3.93 19.75 -11.06
C ARG A 4 -4.40 18.84 -9.92
N GLU A 5 -4.10 19.23 -8.68
CA GLU A 5 -4.46 18.48 -7.47
C GLU A 5 -5.99 18.35 -7.32
N VAL A 6 -6.72 19.44 -7.56
CA VAL A 6 -8.20 19.41 -7.49
C VAL A 6 -8.79 18.55 -8.61
N ARG A 7 -8.17 18.52 -9.79
CA ARG A 7 -8.63 17.69 -10.91
C ARG A 7 -8.44 16.20 -10.65
N GLU A 8 -7.37 15.81 -9.95
CA GLU A 8 -7.12 14.42 -9.55
C GLU A 8 -8.16 13.93 -8.54
N LEU A 9 -8.60 14.80 -7.62
CA LEU A 9 -9.63 14.49 -6.62
C LEU A 9 -11.07 14.60 -7.16
N MET A 10 -11.26 15.21 -8.32
CA MET A 10 -12.57 15.52 -8.90
C MET A 10 -13.48 14.29 -9.13
N PRO A 11 -12.96 13.12 -9.59
CA PRO A 11 -13.79 11.93 -9.77
C PRO A 11 -14.41 11.43 -8.47
N ASP A 12 -13.61 11.33 -7.41
CA ASP A 12 -14.09 10.85 -6.10
C ASP A 12 -15.09 11.84 -5.48
N LEU A 13 -14.86 13.14 -5.69
CA LEU A 13 -15.79 14.21 -5.28
C LEU A 13 -17.11 14.19 -6.05
N ALA A 14 -17.11 13.80 -7.33
CA ALA A 14 -18.33 13.70 -8.13
C ALA A 14 -19.13 12.43 -7.82
N LEU A 15 -18.46 11.33 -7.48
CA LEU A 15 -19.07 10.07 -7.05
C LEU A 15 -19.53 10.08 -5.58
N GLY A 16 -19.20 11.14 -4.82
CA GLY A 16 -19.50 11.21 -3.39
C GLY A 16 -18.68 10.25 -2.53
N LEU A 17 -17.56 9.73 -3.06
CA LEU A 17 -16.65 8.82 -2.38
C LEU A 17 -15.68 9.56 -1.44
N ALA A 18 -15.49 10.86 -1.67
CA ALA A 18 -14.63 11.72 -0.87
C ALA A 18 -15.33 13.06 -0.55
N GLU A 19 -15.08 13.59 0.64
CA GLU A 19 -15.50 14.95 1.00
C GLU A 19 -14.49 15.99 0.51
N ALA A 20 -14.98 17.15 0.07
CA ALA A 20 -14.11 18.25 -0.32
C ALA A 20 -13.36 18.78 0.90
N SER A 21 -12.03 18.76 0.86
CA SER A 21 -11.22 19.51 1.82
C SER A 21 -11.57 21.00 1.74
N ARG A 22 -11.38 21.75 2.83
CA ARG A 22 -11.67 23.19 2.86
C ARG A 22 -10.98 23.95 1.72
N GLU A 23 -9.71 23.64 1.47
CA GLU A 23 -8.93 24.25 0.40
C GLU A 23 -9.45 23.88 -1.00
N ALA A 24 -9.88 22.63 -1.22
CA ALA A 24 -10.47 22.21 -2.48
C ALA A 24 -11.82 22.91 -2.70
N GLY A 25 -12.64 23.04 -1.65
CA GLY A 25 -13.91 23.75 -1.69
C GLY A 25 -13.77 25.23 -2.01
N GLU A 26 -12.76 25.91 -1.43
CA GLU A 26 -12.44 27.30 -1.78
C GLU A 26 -11.94 27.43 -3.23
N HIS A 27 -11.10 26.50 -3.69
CA HIS A 27 -10.63 26.49 -5.07
C HIS A 27 -11.77 26.30 -6.07
N LEU A 28 -12.71 25.38 -5.80
CA LEU A 28 -13.86 25.14 -6.67
C LEU A 28 -14.81 26.33 -6.75
N ARG A 29 -14.89 27.17 -5.71
CA ARG A 29 -15.68 28.41 -5.71
C ARG A 29 -14.99 29.57 -6.43
N THR A 30 -13.66 29.59 -6.44
CA THR A 30 -12.87 30.68 -7.03
C THR A 30 -12.45 30.41 -8.47
N CYS A 31 -12.26 29.14 -8.85
CA CYS A 31 -11.85 28.73 -10.19
C CYS A 31 -13.05 28.20 -11.01
N MET A 32 -13.53 28.99 -11.96
CA MET A 32 -14.66 28.61 -12.83
C MET A 32 -14.38 27.36 -13.68
N GLU A 33 -13.14 27.16 -14.13
CA GLU A 33 -12.74 25.98 -14.91
C GLU A 33 -12.91 24.68 -14.11
N CYS A 34 -12.44 24.66 -12.86
CA CYS A 34 -12.55 23.49 -11.99
C CYS A 34 -14.00 23.26 -11.53
N GLY A 35 -14.73 24.33 -11.19
CA GLY A 35 -16.14 24.25 -10.83
C GLY A 35 -17.02 23.75 -12.00
N GLY A 36 -16.80 24.25 -13.22
CA GLY A 36 -17.52 23.84 -14.42
C GLY A 36 -17.29 22.37 -14.78
N LYS A 37 -16.03 21.90 -14.72
CA LYS A 37 -15.70 20.48 -14.97
C LYS A 37 -16.33 19.54 -13.94
N LEU A 38 -16.37 19.94 -12.68
CA LEU A 38 -17.02 19.16 -11.63
C LEU A 38 -18.54 19.07 -11.86
N GLU A 39 -19.16 20.17 -12.28
CA GLU A 39 -20.59 20.21 -12.63
C GLU A 39 -20.91 19.30 -13.82
N GLU A 40 -20.07 19.33 -14.86
CA GLU A 40 -20.19 18.45 -16.03
C GLU A 40 -20.05 16.98 -15.64
N LEU A 41 -19.07 16.64 -14.79
CA LEU A 41 -18.87 15.29 -14.29
C LEU A 41 -20.07 14.81 -13.43
N ARG A 42 -20.66 15.70 -12.62
CA ARG A 42 -21.88 15.38 -11.87
C ARG A 42 -23.08 15.11 -12.78
N LYS A 43 -23.21 15.86 -13.88
CA LYS A 43 -24.25 15.62 -14.88
C LYS A 43 -24.07 14.28 -15.58
N THR A 44 -22.84 13.89 -15.91
CA THR A 44 -22.60 12.57 -16.50
C THR A 44 -22.91 11.45 -15.52
N MET A 45 -22.50 11.57 -14.24
CA MET A 45 -22.87 10.59 -13.22
C MET A 45 -24.39 10.50 -13.01
N ALA A 46 -25.11 11.63 -13.01
CA ALA A 46 -26.57 11.63 -12.92
C ALA A 46 -27.26 10.96 -14.13
N LEU A 47 -26.61 10.89 -15.29
CA LEU A 47 -27.09 10.10 -16.43
C LEU A 47 -26.81 8.60 -16.23
N LEU A 48 -25.68 8.24 -15.64
CA LEU A 48 -25.35 6.84 -15.31
C LEU A 48 -26.31 6.30 -14.24
N ASP A 49 -26.70 7.11 -13.26
CA ASP A 49 -27.65 6.71 -12.20
C ASP A 49 -29.06 6.41 -12.72
N GLN A 50 -29.41 6.87 -13.93
CA GLN A 50 -30.68 6.52 -14.57
C GLN A 50 -30.70 5.08 -15.10
N TRP A 51 -29.55 4.41 -15.14
CA TRP A 51 -29.48 3.02 -15.56
C TRP A 51 -30.25 2.13 -14.57
N GLN A 52 -31.29 1.46 -15.07
CA GLN A 52 -31.99 0.44 -14.28
C GLN A 52 -31.21 -0.87 -14.28
N ALA A 53 -30.80 -1.31 -13.09
CA ALA A 53 -30.17 -2.61 -12.93
C ALA A 53 -31.16 -3.72 -13.34
N PRO A 54 -30.73 -4.69 -14.17
CA PRO A 54 -31.56 -5.85 -14.51
C PRO A 54 -31.85 -6.67 -13.25
N GLU A 55 -33.02 -7.32 -13.20
CA GLU A 55 -33.36 -8.22 -12.11
C GLU A 55 -32.30 -9.33 -11.99
N VAL A 56 -31.75 -9.49 -10.79
CA VAL A 56 -30.77 -10.54 -10.50
C VAL A 56 -31.42 -11.91 -10.69
N SER A 57 -30.68 -12.88 -11.22
CA SER A 57 -31.22 -14.23 -11.39
C SER A 57 -31.68 -14.81 -10.04
N PRO A 58 -32.79 -15.58 -9.97
CA PRO A 58 -33.34 -16.09 -8.71
C PRO A 58 -32.38 -16.94 -7.86
N TYR A 59 -31.32 -17.47 -8.46
CA TYR A 59 -30.31 -18.31 -7.78
C TYR A 59 -28.96 -17.60 -7.58
N PHE A 60 -28.88 -16.30 -7.85
CA PHE A 60 -27.64 -15.54 -7.69
C PHE A 60 -27.17 -15.57 -6.23
N ASP A 61 -28.05 -15.22 -5.30
CA ASP A 61 -27.73 -15.17 -3.87
C ASP A 61 -27.31 -16.52 -3.30
N THR A 62 -27.96 -17.60 -3.73
CA THR A 62 -27.65 -18.95 -3.24
C THR A 62 -26.29 -19.41 -3.75
N ARG A 63 -25.97 -19.17 -5.03
CA ARG A 63 -24.65 -19.46 -5.61
C ARG A 63 -23.57 -18.59 -4.99
N LEU A 64 -23.82 -17.30 -4.81
CA LEU A 64 -22.87 -16.37 -4.19
C LEU A 64 -22.54 -16.81 -2.75
N LYS A 65 -23.57 -17.09 -1.94
CA LYS A 65 -23.38 -17.55 -0.56
C LYS A 65 -22.64 -18.88 -0.51
N ALA A 66 -22.89 -19.80 -1.44
CA ALA A 66 -22.15 -21.05 -1.55
C ALA A 66 -20.66 -20.80 -1.83
N ARG A 67 -20.33 -19.99 -2.84
CA ARG A 67 -18.94 -19.63 -3.18
C ARG A 67 -18.23 -18.92 -2.04
N VAL A 68 -18.89 -17.98 -1.36
CA VAL A 68 -18.31 -17.28 -0.20
C VAL A 68 -18.00 -18.26 0.93
N ARG A 69 -18.84 -19.26 1.18
CA ARG A 69 -18.55 -20.31 2.17
C ARG A 69 -17.39 -21.20 1.73
N GLU A 70 -17.35 -21.62 0.46
CA GLU A 70 -16.22 -22.38 -0.09
C GLU A 70 -14.89 -21.65 0.06
N GLU A 71 -14.84 -20.36 -0.23
CA GLU A 71 -13.62 -19.57 -0.06
C GLU A 71 -13.25 -19.38 1.41
N LYS A 72 -14.22 -19.15 2.30
CA LYS A 72 -13.98 -19.10 3.74
C LYS A 72 -13.45 -20.43 4.29
N THR A 73 -13.98 -21.57 3.84
CA THR A 73 -13.51 -22.88 4.27
C THR A 73 -12.14 -23.21 3.69
N LYS A 74 -11.84 -22.88 2.43
CA LYS A 74 -10.48 -22.99 1.87
C LYS A 74 -9.47 -22.12 2.62
N ALA A 75 -9.84 -20.87 2.95
CA ALA A 75 -8.99 -19.97 3.71
C ALA A 75 -8.74 -20.48 5.15
N ALA A 76 -9.73 -21.14 5.75
CA ALA A 76 -9.65 -21.78 7.07
C ALA A 76 -8.99 -23.17 7.04
N ALA A 77 -8.97 -23.88 5.91
CA ALA A 77 -8.38 -25.20 5.75
C ALA A 77 -6.84 -25.21 5.93
N GLY A 78 -6.20 -24.03 5.92
CA GLY A 78 -4.81 -23.87 6.38
C GLY A 78 -4.62 -23.95 7.92
N GLY A 79 -5.66 -24.28 8.68
CA GLY A 79 -5.83 -24.01 10.11
C GLY A 79 -4.70 -24.42 11.06
N PHE A 80 -3.97 -25.53 10.81
CA PHE A 80 -2.85 -25.94 11.67
C PHE A 80 -1.49 -25.73 11.02
N TRP A 81 -1.33 -26.16 9.75
CA TRP A 81 -0.04 -26.08 9.05
C TRP A 81 0.37 -24.64 8.71
N ARG A 82 -0.59 -23.76 8.40
CA ARG A 82 -0.32 -22.32 8.17
C ARG A 82 -0.04 -21.60 9.48
N TRP A 83 -0.64 -22.05 10.58
CA TRP A 83 -0.40 -21.52 11.92
C TRP A 83 1.01 -21.89 12.42
N MET A 84 1.47 -23.13 12.21
CA MET A 84 2.82 -23.59 12.55
C MET A 84 3.92 -23.03 11.63
N ARG A 85 3.61 -22.72 10.37
CA ARG A 85 4.58 -22.11 9.44
C ARG A 85 5.05 -20.72 9.87
N LYS A 86 4.20 -19.91 10.50
CA LYS A 86 4.57 -18.56 10.96
C LYS A 86 5.65 -18.56 12.06
N PRO A 87 5.51 -19.30 13.18
CA PRO A 87 6.56 -19.39 14.18
C PRO A 87 7.78 -20.18 13.68
N ALA A 88 7.59 -21.18 12.82
CA ALA A 88 8.71 -21.93 12.24
C ALA A 88 9.61 -21.06 11.34
N LEU A 89 9.02 -20.19 10.50
CA LEU A 89 9.78 -19.22 9.71
C LEU A 89 10.50 -18.21 10.59
N ALA A 90 9.83 -17.67 11.62
CA ALA A 90 10.47 -16.75 12.57
C ALA A 90 11.67 -17.42 13.25
N LEU A 91 11.51 -18.63 13.79
CA LEU A 91 12.60 -19.39 14.41
C LEU A 91 13.74 -19.68 13.43
N ALA A 92 13.45 -20.11 12.21
CA ALA A 92 14.46 -20.36 11.19
C ALA A 92 15.26 -19.09 10.85
N THR A 93 14.59 -17.94 10.71
CA THR A 93 15.27 -16.65 10.48
C THR A 93 16.12 -16.21 11.67
N THR A 94 15.65 -16.42 12.91
CA THR A 94 16.46 -16.11 14.09
C THR A 94 17.69 -17.00 14.20
N LEU A 95 17.56 -18.30 13.88
CA LEU A 95 18.68 -19.24 13.89
C LEU A 95 19.70 -18.90 12.80
N LEU A 96 19.25 -18.52 11.61
CA LEU A 96 20.15 -18.04 10.54
C LEU A 96 20.87 -16.74 10.93
N LEU A 97 20.17 -15.78 11.56
CA LEU A 97 20.79 -14.55 12.04
C LEU A 97 21.82 -14.81 13.14
N VAL A 98 21.50 -15.67 14.12
CA VAL A 98 22.43 -16.05 15.19
C VAL A 98 23.63 -16.79 14.61
N ALA A 99 23.41 -17.78 13.75
CA ALA A 99 24.48 -18.51 13.08
C ALA A 99 25.37 -17.57 12.26
N GLY A 100 24.76 -16.67 11.48
CA GLY A 100 25.46 -15.63 10.73
C GLY A 100 26.29 -14.72 11.62
N LEU A 101 25.73 -14.22 12.73
CA LEU A 101 26.46 -13.40 13.70
C LEU A 101 27.60 -14.17 14.37
N THR A 102 27.41 -15.45 14.72
CA THR A 102 28.47 -16.26 15.34
C THR A 102 29.60 -16.57 14.38
N TRP A 103 29.28 -16.81 13.11
CA TRP A 103 30.29 -17.02 12.07
C TRP A 103 31.07 -15.74 11.79
N PHE A 104 30.38 -14.59 11.74
CA PHE A 104 31.02 -13.28 11.51
C PHE A 104 31.77 -12.76 12.74
N ARG A 105 31.31 -13.02 13.98
CA ARG A 105 32.03 -12.65 15.22
C ARG A 105 33.27 -13.51 15.49
N GLY A 106 33.41 -14.66 14.86
CA GLY A 106 34.62 -15.49 14.96
C GLY A 106 35.88 -14.81 14.42
N ASP A 107 35.72 -13.87 13.47
CA ASP A 107 36.82 -13.13 12.84
C ASP A 107 37.00 -11.69 13.37
N PHE A 108 36.03 -11.16 14.13
CA PHE A 108 36.10 -9.81 14.72
C PHE A 108 36.16 -9.91 16.25
N GLY A 109 37.40 -9.99 16.75
CA GLY A 109 37.71 -9.91 18.17
C GLY A 109 37.16 -8.63 18.81
N GLY A 110 36.38 -8.81 19.87
CA GLY A 110 36.20 -7.84 20.96
C GLY A 110 35.51 -6.53 20.62
N GLN A 111 34.18 -6.47 20.79
CA GLN A 111 33.58 -5.21 21.21
C GLN A 111 32.36 -5.43 22.11
N GLN A 112 32.35 -4.58 23.14
CA GLN A 112 31.62 -4.65 24.38
C GLN A 112 30.10 -4.53 24.17
N VAL A 113 29.35 -5.12 25.09
CA VAL A 113 27.90 -5.04 25.19
C VAL A 113 27.53 -3.58 25.46
N ALA A 114 27.16 -2.84 24.42
CA ALA A 114 26.45 -1.58 24.57
C ALA A 114 24.99 -1.92 24.84
N GLU A 115 24.49 -1.47 25.99
CA GLU A 115 23.09 -1.51 26.38
C GLU A 115 22.26 -0.81 25.30
N ALA A 116 21.59 -1.61 24.46
CA ALA A 116 20.75 -1.08 23.39
C ALA A 116 19.41 -0.61 23.99
N PRO A 117 18.90 0.58 23.62
CA PRO A 117 17.63 1.06 24.11
C PRO A 117 16.51 0.08 23.74
N VAL A 118 15.54 -0.10 24.64
CA VAL A 118 14.36 -0.92 24.42
C VAL A 118 13.63 -0.43 23.15
N TYR A 119 13.79 -1.17 22.06
CA TYR A 119 13.03 -0.95 20.84
C TYR A 119 11.63 -1.50 21.06
N VAL A 120 10.66 -0.60 21.21
CA VAL A 120 9.25 -0.95 21.02
C VAL A 120 9.13 -1.43 19.59
N THR A 121 8.84 -2.72 19.41
CA THR A 121 8.60 -3.28 18.09
C THR A 121 7.39 -2.56 17.50
N ALA A 122 7.61 -1.76 16.46
CA ALA A 122 6.56 -1.16 15.65
C ALA A 122 5.62 -2.28 15.18
N GLN A 123 4.47 -2.40 15.85
CA GLN A 123 3.42 -3.31 15.42
C GLN A 123 2.78 -2.65 14.20
N PRO A 124 2.86 -3.27 13.00
CA PRO A 124 2.28 -2.69 11.79
C PRO A 124 0.76 -2.54 11.98
N GLY A 125 0.24 -1.35 11.69
CA GLY A 125 -1.16 -0.98 11.93
C GLY A 125 -1.40 -0.19 13.22
N THR A 126 -0.34 0.32 13.87
CA THR A 126 -0.44 1.34 14.91
C THR A 126 0.15 2.66 14.41
N PRO A 127 -0.43 3.84 14.73
CA PRO A 127 0.05 5.11 14.19
C PRO A 127 1.54 5.39 14.47
N VAL A 128 2.04 4.97 15.63
CA VAL A 128 3.46 5.15 16.02
C VAL A 128 4.37 4.17 15.29
N GLY A 129 3.90 2.94 15.04
CA GLY A 129 4.67 1.94 14.30
C GLY A 129 4.78 2.25 12.82
N ASP A 130 3.72 2.79 12.23
CA ASP A 130 3.72 3.18 10.81
C ASP A 130 4.65 4.39 10.58
N LEU A 131 4.67 5.36 11.50
CA LEU A 131 5.62 6.49 11.45
C LEU A 131 7.08 6.03 11.57
N GLN A 132 7.39 5.11 12.50
CA GLN A 132 8.73 4.53 12.60
C GLN A 132 9.14 3.73 11.36
N THR A 133 8.17 3.14 10.65
CA THR A 133 8.43 2.38 9.42
C THR A 133 8.70 3.32 8.24
N LEU A 134 7.98 4.44 8.15
CA LEU A 134 8.23 5.49 7.16
C LEU A 134 9.59 6.17 7.35
N ASP A 135 9.96 6.48 8.59
CA ASP A 135 11.26 7.08 8.93
C ASP A 135 12.43 6.19 8.52
N ARG A 136 12.35 4.88 8.80
CA ARG A 136 13.38 3.91 8.37
C ARG A 136 13.48 3.73 6.85
N ASN A 137 12.40 3.94 6.11
CA ASN A 137 12.41 3.85 4.65
C ASN A 137 12.91 5.15 3.99
N HIS A 138 13.03 6.24 4.74
CA HIS A 138 13.53 7.52 4.21
C HIS A 138 14.97 7.42 3.73
N ASP A 139 15.83 6.68 4.46
CA ASP A 139 17.22 6.41 4.06
C ASP A 139 17.33 5.54 2.80
N LEU A 140 16.31 4.72 2.49
CA LEU A 140 16.27 3.95 1.25
C LEU A 140 15.76 4.80 0.08
N LEU A 141 14.85 5.74 0.34
CA LEU A 141 14.31 6.66 -0.66
C LEU A 141 15.29 7.77 -1.03
N SER A 142 16.20 8.16 -0.13
CA SER A 142 17.25 9.16 -0.40
C SER A 142 18.36 8.66 -1.34
N ASN A 143 18.53 7.34 -1.47
CA ASN A 143 19.50 6.71 -2.36
C ASN A 143 18.98 6.50 -3.81
N PHE A 144 17.92 7.20 -4.22
CA PHE A 144 17.38 7.12 -5.58
C PHE A 144 18.37 7.60 -6.67
N ASP A 145 19.35 8.42 -6.29
CA ASP A 145 20.43 8.90 -7.17
C ASP A 145 21.25 7.73 -7.76
N VAL A 146 21.39 6.63 -7.01
CA VAL A 146 22.12 5.42 -7.44
C VAL A 146 21.38 4.66 -8.54
N LEU A 147 20.06 4.82 -8.66
CA LEU A 147 19.25 4.20 -9.71
C LEU A 147 19.28 5.01 -11.02
N ASP A 148 19.60 6.30 -10.96
CA ASP A 148 19.73 7.15 -12.16
C ASP A 148 21.04 6.83 -12.91
N ASP A 149 22.12 6.54 -12.19
CA ASP A 149 23.42 6.12 -12.76
C ASP A 149 23.37 4.77 -13.52
N LEU A 150 22.44 3.87 -13.17
CA LEU A 150 22.24 2.62 -13.91
C LEU A 150 21.42 2.77 -15.20
N ALA A 151 20.59 3.82 -15.31
CA ALA A 151 19.75 4.05 -16.48
C ALA A 151 20.54 4.57 -17.70
N VAL A 152 21.77 5.07 -17.50
CA VAL A 152 22.61 5.65 -18.56
C VAL A 152 23.40 4.59 -19.37
N GLN A 153 23.44 3.32 -18.94
CA GLN A 153 24.23 2.27 -19.60
C GLN A 153 23.51 1.44 -20.69
N GLN A 154 22.42 1.95 -21.29
CA GLN A 154 21.73 1.24 -22.37
C GLN A 154 22.22 1.52 -23.80
N ASP A 155 23.20 2.39 -24.01
CA ASP A 155 23.80 2.62 -25.33
C ASP A 155 25.24 2.09 -25.42
N VAL A 156 25.38 0.77 -25.56
CA VAL A 156 26.56 0.16 -26.21
C VAL A 156 26.09 -0.60 -27.45
N ASN A 157 25.68 0.16 -28.47
CA ASN A 157 25.65 -0.31 -29.85
C ASN A 157 27.08 -0.24 -30.41
N ALA A 158 27.81 -1.35 -30.34
CA ALA A 158 28.94 -1.59 -31.23
C ALA A 158 29.28 -3.09 -31.26
N ASN A 159 28.78 -3.79 -32.27
CA ASN A 159 29.52 -4.91 -32.85
C ASN A 159 29.46 -4.81 -34.38
N PRO A 160 30.58 -4.62 -35.09
CA PRO A 160 30.67 -4.99 -36.50
C PRO A 160 30.65 -6.52 -36.68
#